data_AF-A0A5C4MXR9-F1
#
_entry.id   AF-A0A5C4MXR9-F1
#
_cell.length_a   1.000
_cell.length_b   1.000
_cell.length_c   1.000
_cell.angle_alpha   90.00
_cell.angle_beta   90.00
_cell.angle_gamma   90.00
#
_symmetry.space_group_name_H-M   'P 1'
#
loop_
_entity.id
_entity.type
_entity.pdbx_description
1 polymer ?
#
loop_
_entity_poly.entity_id
_entity_poly.type
_entity_poly.pdbx_seq_one_letter_code
_entity_poly.pdbx_strand_id
1 'polypeptide(L)' 'MTRHIADHPAPEDATLRLRHFLRIEREEQRHPAVQALHVRRPASAAETRLGPILKVLREHDH' A
#
# COMPACT_ATOMS: atom_id res chain seq x y z
N MET A 1 -31.48 20.75 2.36
CA MET A 1 -30.91 19.51 2.93
C MET A 1 -29.90 18.95 1.95
N THR A 2 -28.63 19.09 2.27
CA THR A 2 -27.50 18.65 1.43
C THR A 2 -27.13 17.24 1.87
N ARG A 3 -27.39 16.22 1.03
CA ARG A 3 -26.91 14.85 1.28
C ARG A 3 -25.41 14.82 1.00
N HIS A 4 -24.60 14.46 1.99
CA HIS A 4 -23.16 14.29 1.80
C HIS A 4 -22.88 12.84 1.38
N ILE A 5 -21.88 12.65 0.52
CA ILE A 5 -21.49 11.32 0.00
C ILE A 5 -21.09 10.36 1.14
N ALA A 6 -20.67 10.91 2.29
CA ALA A 6 -20.35 10.16 3.51
C ALA A 6 -21.57 9.63 4.28
N ASP A 7 -22.79 10.11 3.97
CA ASP A 7 -24.03 9.69 4.64
C ASP A 7 -24.59 8.37 4.08
N HIS A 8 -23.93 7.78 3.08
CA HIS A 8 -24.35 6.49 2.54
C HIS A 8 -23.87 5.35 3.44
N PRO A 9 -24.76 4.41 3.83
CA PRO A 9 -24.32 3.22 4.54
C PRO A 9 -23.29 2.49 3.69
N ALA A 10 -22.16 2.13 4.32
CA ALA A 10 -21.12 1.34 3.67
C ALA A 10 -21.78 0.09 3.07
N PRO A 11 -21.65 -0.17 1.75
CA PRO A 11 -22.38 -1.26 1.16
C PRO A 11 -21.90 -2.58 1.76
N GLU A 12 -22.84 -3.49 2.00
CA GLU A 12 -22.65 -4.76 2.72
C GLU A 12 -21.44 -5.57 2.21
N ASP A 13 -21.09 -5.39 0.94
CA ASP A 13 -19.98 -6.05 0.23
C ASP A 13 -18.70 -5.21 0.09
N ALA A 14 -18.48 -4.18 0.91
CA ALA A 14 -17.28 -3.33 0.85
C ALA A 14 -15.97 -4.14 0.94
N THR A 15 -15.97 -5.22 1.73
CA THR A 15 -14.83 -6.14 1.87
C THR A 15 -14.61 -7.00 0.61
N LEU A 16 -15.68 -7.45 -0.05
CA LEU A 16 -15.59 -8.18 -1.31
C LEU A 16 -15.06 -7.30 -2.45
N ARG A 17 -15.50 -6.04 -2.51
CA ARG A 17 -14.98 -5.06 -3.47
C ARG A 17 -13.50 -4.75 -3.24
N LEU A 18 -13.09 -4.56 -1.98
CA LEU A 18 -11.66 -4.39 -1.66
C LEU A 18 -10.82 -5.60 -2.11
N ARG A 19 -11.26 -6.83 -1.81
CA ARG A 19 -10.56 -8.05 -2.26
C ARG A 19 -10.49 -8.14 -3.78
N HIS A 20 -11.54 -7.74 -4.47
CA HIS A 20 -11.58 -7.71 -5.93
C HIS A 20 -10.59 -6.70 -6.52
N PHE A 21 -10.55 -5.47 -5.99
CA PHE A 21 -9.59 -4.45 -6.44
C PHE A 21 -8.15 -4.85 -6.13
N LEU A 22 -7.88 -5.42 -4.95
CA LEU A 22 -6.55 -5.94 -4.61
C LEU A 22 -6.14 -7.11 -5.50
N ARG A 23 -7.11 -7.94 -5.93
CA ARG A 23 -6.85 -9.01 -6.89
C ARG A 23 -6.50 -8.44 -8.26
N ILE A 24 -7.25 -7.46 -8.76
CA ILE A 24 -6.94 -6.77 -10.02
C ILE A 24 -5.55 -6.14 -9.96
N GLU A 25 -5.21 -5.40 -8.89
CA GLU A 25 -3.87 -4.81 -8.73
C GLU A 25 -2.74 -5.85 -8.74
N ARG A 26 -3.01 -7.06 -8.24
CA ARG A 26 -2.04 -8.17 -8.26
C ARG A 26 -1.96 -8.84 -9.62
N GLU A 27 -3.10 -9.02 -10.28
CA GLU A 27 -3.23 -9.67 -11.60
C GLU A 27 -2.71 -8.79 -12.73
N GLU A 28 -2.88 -7.47 -12.65
CA GLU A 28 -2.43 -6.53 -13.69
C GLU A 28 -0.90 -6.46 -13.83
N GLN A 29 -0.15 -7.04 -12.90
CA GLN A 29 1.30 -6.90 -12.73
C GLN A 29 1.72 -5.42 -12.66
N ARG A 30 2.72 -5.09 -11.84
CA ARG A 30 3.24 -3.71 -11.82
C ARG A 30 3.71 -3.37 -13.23
N HIS A 31 3.15 -2.31 -13.82
CA HIS A 31 3.56 -1.83 -15.14
C HIS A 31 5.11 -1.75 -15.21
N PRO A 32 5.76 -2.15 -16.32
CA PRO A 32 7.21 -2.19 -16.40
C PRO A 32 7.90 -0.87 -16.01
N ALA A 33 7.26 0.27 -16.26
CA ALA A 33 7.73 1.58 -15.80
C ALA A 33 7.77 1.73 -14.27
N VAL A 34 6.76 1.21 -13.56
CA VAL A 34 6.72 1.21 -12.09
C VAL A 34 7.76 0.26 -11.52
N GLN A 35 7.94 -0.91 -12.14
CA GLN A 35 9.03 -1.82 -11.77
C GLN A 35 10.40 -1.14 -11.96
N ALA A 36 10.63 -0.49 -13.11
CA ALA A 36 11.87 0.22 -13.39
C ALA A 36 12.14 1.37 -12.40
N LEU A 37 11.11 2.12 -11.99
CA LEU A 37 11.22 3.16 -10.97
C LEU A 37 11.58 2.60 -9.59
N HIS A 38 11.01 1.46 -9.20
CA HIS A 38 11.34 0.82 -7.93
C HIS A 38 12.71 0.14 -7.94
N VAL A 39 13.11 -0.47 -9.05
CA VAL A 39 14.44 -1.08 -9.21
C VAL A 39 15.54 -0.01 -9.24
N ARG A 40 15.25 1.18 -9.80
CA ARG A 40 16.22 2.28 -9.93
C ARG A 40 16.42 3.12 -8.68
N ARG A 41 15.77 2.85 -7.55
CA ARG A 41 16.05 3.60 -6.32
C ARG A 41 17.22 2.96 -5.57
N PRO A 42 18.48 3.41 -5.75
CA PRO A 42 19.53 3.01 -4.83
C PRO A 42 19.11 3.49 -3.44
N ALA A 43 19.32 2.63 -2.44
CA ALA A 43 19.09 3.02 -1.06
C ALA A 43 19.90 4.28 -0.78
N SER A 44 19.22 5.35 -0.37
CA SER A 44 19.92 6.55 0.05
C SER A 44 20.79 6.21 1.26
N ALA A 45 21.87 6.95 1.49
CA ALA A 45 22.70 6.77 2.69
C ALA A 45 21.87 6.86 3.99
N ALA A 46 20.77 7.61 3.97
CA ALA A 46 19.80 7.68 5.06
C ALA A 46 19.04 6.36 5.24
N GLU A 47 18.54 5.74 4.17
CA GLU A 47 17.85 4.44 4.21
C GLU A 47 18.76 3.33 4.73
N THR A 48 20.05 3.31 4.34
CA THR A 48 21.02 2.34 4.86
C THR A 48 21.23 2.50 6.38
N ARG A 49 21.30 3.74 6.86
CA ARG A 49 21.48 4.04 8.31
C ARG A 49 20.23 3.71 9.13
N LEU A 50 19.05 3.84 8.53
CA LEU A 50 17.78 3.59 9.21
C LEU A 50 17.42 2.10 9.26
N GLY A 51 17.95 1.27 8.36
CA GLY A 51 17.66 -0.17 8.30
C GLY A 51 17.77 -0.91 9.65
N PRO A 52 18.86 -0.76 10.42
CA PRO A 52 19.01 -1.38 11.73
C PRO A 52 17.99 -0.89 12.76
N ILE A 53 17.69 0.42 12.76
CA ILE A 53 16.74 1.04 13.71
C ILE A 53 15.33 0.53 13.44
N LEU A 54 14.92 0.52 12.17
CA LEU A 54 13.61 0.02 11.75
C LEU A 54 13.43 -1.48 12.06
N LYS A 55 14.51 -2.27 12.00
CA LYS A 55 14.48 -3.69 12.37
C LYS A 55 14.15 -3.87 13.86
N VAL A 56 14.81 -3.12 14.74
CA VAL A 56 14.58 -3.18 16.19
C VAL A 56 13.15 -2.74 16.54
N LEU A 57 12.66 -1.66 15.92
CA LEU A 57 11.29 -1.18 16.16
C LEU A 57 10.24 -2.23 15.74
N ARG A 58 10.45 -2.89 14.61
CA ARG A 58 9.55 -3.94 14.12
C ARG A 58 9.50 -5.17 15.04
N GLU A 59 10.63 -5.56 15.62
CA GLU A 59 10.70 -6.70 16.55
C GLU A 59 10.10 -6.37 17.93
N HIS A 60 9.99 -5.08 18.28
CA HIS A 60 9.37 -4.61 19.52
C HIS A 60 7.84 -4.45 19.46
N ASP A 61 7.27 -4.33 18.26
CA ASP A 61 5.83 -4.19 18.03
C ASP A 61 5.07 -5.55 17.96
N HIS A 62 5.78 -6.67 18.18
CA HIS A 62 5.23 -8.03 18.26
C HIS A 62 5.28 -8.57 19.69
#